data_AF-W4PL32-F1
#
_entry.id   AF-W4PL32-F1
#
_cell.length_a   1.000
_cell.length_b   1.000
_cell.length_c   1.000
_cell.angle_alpha   90.00
_cell.angle_beta   90.00
_cell.angle_gamma   90.00
#
_symmetry.space_group_name_H-M   'P 1'
#
loop_
_entity.id
_entity.type
_entity.pdbx_description
1 polymer ?
#
loop_
_entity_poly.entity_id
_entity_poly.type
_entity_poly.pdbx_seq_one_letter_code
_entity_poly.pdbx_strand_id
1 'polypeptide(L)'
;MIYKLLFPTKPNQNNISFLLLTARIVFGLLFLFHGVAKWNNFENLSASFPDPLGVGSSVSLGLAIFGELICSIGFIIGILYRLA
;
A
#
# COMPACT_ATOMS: atom_id res chain seq x y z
N MET A 1 -4.24 -4.99 25.78
CA MET A 1 -4.71 -3.70 25.22
C MET A 1 -4.95 -3.78 23.71
N ILE A 2 -3.97 -4.28 22.94
CA ILE A 2 -4.07 -4.47 21.47
C ILE A 2 -5.25 -5.33 21.01
N TYR A 3 -5.56 -6.44 21.69
CA TYR A 3 -6.71 -7.29 21.32
C TYR A 3 -8.07 -6.59 21.46
N LYS A 4 -8.26 -5.71 22.45
CA LYS A 4 -9.50 -4.92 22.60
C LYS A 4 -9.58 -3.78 21.58
N LEU A 5 -8.45 -3.33 21.05
CA LEU A 5 -8.35 -2.33 19.98
C LEU A 5 -8.68 -2.96 18.61
N LEU A 6 -8.12 -4.15 18.34
CA LEU A 6 -8.34 -4.91 17.10
C LEU A 6 -9.72 -5.59 17.06
N PHE A 7 -10.22 -6.04 18.20
CA PHE A 7 -11.49 -6.76 18.32
C PHE A 7 -12.35 -6.20 19.47
N PRO A 8 -12.99 -5.03 19.27
CA PRO A 8 -13.86 -4.45 20.28
C PRO A 8 -15.13 -5.29 20.47
N THR A 9 -15.45 -5.64 21.72
CA THR A 9 -16.66 -6.41 22.07
C THR A 9 -17.97 -5.62 21.95
N LYS A 10 -17.88 -4.28 21.92
CA LYS A 10 -18.99 -3.37 21.60
C LYS A 10 -18.52 -2.41 20.50
N PRO A 11 -19.17 -2.37 19.34
CA PRO A 11 -18.75 -1.50 18.25
C PRO A 11 -19.11 -0.06 18.59
N ASN A 12 -18.16 0.72 19.09
CA ASN A 12 -18.27 2.17 19.00
C ASN A 12 -17.92 2.58 17.56
N GLN A 13 -18.94 2.79 16.72
CA GLN A 13 -18.77 2.93 15.28
C GLN A 13 -17.83 4.08 14.89
N ASN A 14 -17.81 5.17 15.66
CA ASN A 14 -16.93 6.32 15.38
C ASN A 14 -15.45 5.99 15.61
N ASN A 15 -15.11 5.32 16.72
CA ASN A 15 -13.72 4.99 17.04
C ASN A 15 -13.16 3.96 16.06
N ILE A 16 -13.98 2.99 15.65
CA ILE A 16 -13.58 1.97 14.67
C ILE A 16 -13.37 2.61 13.30
N SER A 17 -14.27 3.51 12.88
CA SER A 17 -14.14 4.23 11.60
C SER A 17 -12.88 5.09 11.56
N PHE A 18 -12.56 5.77 12.66
CA PHE A 18 -11.33 6.55 12.79
C PHE A 18 -10.09 5.65 12.74
N LEU A 19 -10.09 4.53 13.47
CA LEU A 19 -8.98 3.56 13.44
C LEU A 19 -8.73 3.00 12.04
N LEU A 20 -9.79 2.65 11.31
CA LEU A 20 -9.69 2.14 9.93
C LEU A 20 -9.17 3.22 8.97
N LEU A 21 -9.61 4.47 9.13
CA LEU A 21 -9.11 5.60 8.36
C LEU A 21 -7.61 5.85 8.63
N THR A 22 -7.21 5.86 9.90
CA THR A 22 -5.80 6.00 10.27
C THR A 22 -4.97 4.85 9.71
N ALA A 23 -5.42 3.60 9.84
CA ALA A 23 -4.72 2.45 9.27
C ALA A 23 -4.55 2.59 7.75
N ARG A 24 -5.60 3.05 7.04
CA ARG A 24 -5.53 3.32 5.60
C ARG A 24 -4.47 4.36 5.26
N ILE A 25 -4.42 5.48 5.97
CA ILE A 25 -3.43 6.52 5.68
C ILE A 25 -2.02 6.02 5.99
N VAL A 26 -1.81 5.35 7.12
CA VAL A 26 -0.49 4.84 7.54
C VAL A 26 0.05 3.82 6.54
N PHE A 27 -0.72 2.77 6.21
CA PHE A 27 -0.28 1.77 5.24
C PHE A 27 -0.12 2.36 3.83
N GLY A 28 -1.02 3.25 3.42
CA GLY A 28 -0.91 3.93 2.13
C GLY A 28 0.35 4.77 2.01
N LEU A 29 0.70 5.54 3.05
CA LEU A 29 1.93 6.33 3.07
C LEU A 29 3.19 5.45 3.09
N LEU A 30 3.18 4.35 3.84
CA LEU A 30 4.29 3.39 3.84
C LEU A 30 4.57 2.83 2.44
N PHE A 31 3.52 2.47 1.69
CA PHE A 31 3.66 2.04 0.30
C PHE A 31 4.16 3.18 -0.60
N LEU A 32 3.62 4.39 -0.46
CA LEU A 32 4.09 5.56 -1.21
C LEU A 32 5.60 5.81 -1.03
N PHE A 33 6.10 5.73 0.21
CA PHE A 33 7.53 5.92 0.47
C PHE A 33 8.38 4.86 -0.23
N HIS A 34 7.95 3.60 -0.23
CA HIS A 34 8.64 2.53 -0.98
C HIS A 34 8.57 2.74 -2.49
N GLY A 35 7.39 3.12 -3.01
CA GLY A 35 7.19 3.40 -4.43
C GLY A 35 8.06 4.55 -4.94
N VAL A 36 8.15 5.65 -4.17
CA VAL A 36 9.02 6.79 -4.50
C VAL A 36 10.49 6.40 -4.46
N ALA A 37 10.91 5.61 -3.47
CA ALA A 37 12.29 5.13 -3.37
C ALA A 37 12.67 4.25 -4.58
N LYS A 38 11.77 3.37 -5.04
CA LYS A 38 11.97 2.53 -6.23
C LYS A 38 11.96 3.34 -7.52
N TRP A 39 11.10 4.36 -7.63
CA TRP A 39 11.08 5.28 -8.76
C TRP A 39 12.43 6.00 -8.92
N ASN A 40 12.93 6.58 -7.83
CA ASN A 40 14.19 7.33 -7.84
C ASN A 40 15.42 6.45 -8.11
N ASN A 41 15.37 5.17 -7.76
CA ASN A 41 16.46 4.22 -7.95
C ASN A 41 16.20 3.23 -9.09
N PHE A 42 15.34 3.58 -10.04
CA PHE A 42 14.90 2.67 -11.09
C PHE A 42 16.08 2.09 -11.90
N GLU A 43 17.02 2.93 -12.30
CA GLU A 43 18.19 2.51 -13.09
C GLU A 43 19.01 1.45 -12.37
N ASN A 44 19.34 1.69 -11.09
CA ASN A 44 20.14 0.76 -10.27
C ASN A 44 19.38 -0.53 -9.93
N LEU A 45 18.07 -0.44 -9.67
CA LEU A 45 17.26 -1.59 -9.27
C LEU A 45 16.84 -2.45 -10.47
N SER A 46 16.67 -1.86 -11.67
CA SER A 46 16.18 -2.57 -12.85
C SER A 46 17.07 -3.74 -13.28
N ALA A 47 18.37 -3.70 -12.98
CA ALA A 47 19.32 -4.74 -13.34
C ALA A 47 19.31 -5.96 -12.39
N SER A 48 18.75 -5.83 -11.18
CA SER A 48 18.81 -6.88 -10.16
C SER A 48 17.48 -7.11 -9.43
N PHE A 49 16.41 -6.46 -9.89
CA PHE A 49 15.10 -6.63 -9.27
C PHE A 49 14.60 -8.06 -9.46
N PRO A 50 14.13 -8.73 -8.40
CA PRO A 50 13.61 -10.08 -8.50
C PRO A 50 12.38 -10.10 -9.40
N ASP A 51 12.35 -11.05 -10.32
CA ASP A 51 11.27 -11.24 -11.26
C ASP A 51 10.57 -12.59 -11.02
N PRO A 52 9.57 -12.64 -10.13
CA PRO A 52 8.84 -13.87 -9.84
C PRO A 52 7.88 -14.28 -10.97
N LEU A 53 7.55 -13.35 -11.89
CA LEU A 53 6.60 -13.58 -12.98
C LEU A 53 7.28 -13.96 -14.31
N GLY A 54 8.61 -13.83 -14.40
CA GLY A 54 9.38 -14.14 -15.61
C GLY A 54 9.17 -13.15 -16.76
N VAL A 55 8.71 -11.92 -16.47
CA VAL A 55 8.42 -10.87 -17.46
C VAL A 55 9.59 -9.90 -17.70
N GLY A 56 10.70 -10.11 -17.01
CA GLY A 56 11.89 -9.25 -16.99
C GLY A 56 11.94 -8.37 -15.74
N SER A 57 13.16 -8.13 -15.23
CA SER A 57 13.42 -7.36 -14.01
C SER A 57 12.92 -5.91 -14.10
N SER A 58 13.11 -5.23 -15.23
CA SER A 58 12.64 -3.85 -15.45
C SER A 58 11.11 -3.74 -15.46
N VAL A 59 10.44 -4.73 -16.07
CA VAL A 59 8.98 -4.78 -16.12
C VAL A 59 8.42 -5.09 -14.73
N SER A 60 8.98 -6.09 -14.04
CA SER A 60 8.61 -6.42 -12.66
C SER A 60 8.83 -5.27 -11.67
N LEU A 61 9.91 -4.49 -11.84
CA LEU A 61 10.12 -3.27 -11.06
C LEU A 61 9.06 -2.20 -11.38
N GLY A 62 8.71 -2.02 -12.65
CA GLY A 62 7.63 -1.13 -13.09
C GLY A 62 6.27 -1.50 -12.49
N LEU A 63 5.92 -2.78 -12.50
CA LEU A 63 4.70 -3.28 -11.83
C LEU A 63 4.72 -3.05 -10.32
N ALA A 64 5.86 -3.27 -9.67
CA ALA A 64 6.01 -3.00 -8.24
C ALA A 64 5.81 -1.51 -7.91
N ILE A 65 6.39 -0.61 -8.71
CA ILE A 65 6.20 0.84 -8.58
C ILE A 65 4.74 1.22 -8.81
N PHE A 66 4.07 0.63 -9.82
CA PHE A 66 2.65 0.87 -10.06
C PHE A 66 1.79 0.50 -8.84
N GLY A 67 2.03 -0.68 -8.26
CA GLY A 67 1.32 -1.15 -7.07
C GLY A 67 1.62 -0.32 -5.82
N GLU A 68 2.87 0.10 -5.63
CA GLU A 68 3.28 0.82 -4.43
C GLU A 68 3.03 2.33 -4.50
N LEU A 69 2.96 2.92 -5.69
CA LEU A 69 2.79 4.37 -5.88
C LEU A 69 1.38 4.74 -6.37
N ILE A 70 0.93 4.15 -7.49
CA ILE A 70 -0.35 4.54 -8.10
C ILE A 70 -1.51 3.90 -7.34
N CYS A 71 -1.43 2.59 -7.03
CA CYS A 71 -2.47 1.92 -6.26
C CYS A 71 -2.54 2.41 -4.81
N SER A 72 -1.43 2.82 -4.19
CA SER A 72 -1.43 3.37 -2.83
C SER A 72 -2.06 4.77 -2.76
N ILE A 73 -1.92 5.62 -3.78
CA ILE A 73 -2.67 6.88 -3.88
C ILE A 73 -4.18 6.59 -3.95
N GLY A 74 -4.59 5.64 -4.79
CA GLY A 74 -5.97 5.18 -4.85
C GLY A 74 -6.48 4.63 -3.52
N PHE A 75 -5.64 3.85 -2.82
CA PHE A 75 -5.87 3.28 -1.49
C PHE A 75 -6.17 4.37 -0.45
N ILE A 76 -5.37 5.44 -0.42
CA ILE A 76 -5.55 6.56 0.51
C ILE A 76 -6.82 7.34 0.19
N ILE A 77 -7.05 7.69 -1.09
CA ILE A 77 -8.22 8.47 -1.52
C ILE A 77 -9.52 7.68 -1.32
N GLY A 78 -9.45 6.35 -1.34
CA GLY A 78 -10.63 5.49 -1.19
C GLY A 78 -11.35 5.22 -2.52
N ILE A 79 -10.67 5.42 -3.65
CA ILE A 79 -11.19 5.07 -4.98
C ILE A 79 -11.37 3.54 -5.05
N LEU A 80 -12.55 3.08 -5.48
CA LEU A 80 -12.96 1.66 -5.57
C LEU A 80 -13.18 0.90 -4.25
N TYR A 81 -13.15 1.55 -3.08
CA TYR A 81 -13.41 0.90 -1.77
C TYR A 81 -14.86 0.47 -1.52
N ARG A 82 -15.73 0.75 -2.48
CA ARG A 82 -17.17 0.42 -2.43
C ARG A 82 -17.62 -0.36 -3.66
N LEU A 83 -16.69 -0.96 -4.40
CA LEU A 83 -16.98 -1.84 -5.52
C LEU A 83 -17.21 -3.29 -5.04
N ALA A 84 -17.98 -3.46 -3.95
CA ALA A 84 -18.60 -4.69 -3.46
C ALA A 84 -19.45 -4.36 -2.22
#